data_AF-A0A9W4TF43-F1
#
_entry.id   AF-A0A9W4TF43-F1
#
_cell.length_a   1.000
_cell.length_b   1.000
_cell.length_c   1.000
_cell.angle_alpha   90.00
_cell.angle_beta   90.00
_cell.angle_gamma   90.00
#
_symmetry.space_group_name_H-M   'P 1'
#
loop_
_entity.id
_entity.type
_entity.pdbx_description
1 polymer ?
#
loop_
_entity_poly.entity_id
_entity_poly.type
_entity_poly.pdbx_seq_one_letter_code
_entity_poly.pdbx_strand_id
1 'polypeptide(L)'
;MQTTLVKIKNNYFYICFLCFSMSIYSQNFEKIINSDTLYIYFKNDNINQIKSSNNRVNEDNHNYDFYFSIKETTVRQYYTLFNHYLISPEVKWEKKSFLKEKKDLIINYNFLKNLGYHESEKLLVKKKKIYIIDRDNFCGSKIKLVEAKITDRTLLPDD
;
A
#
# COMPACT_ATOMS: atom_id res chain seq x y z
N MET A 1 13.00 61.42 -28.05
CA MET A 1 13.88 61.10 -26.91
C MET A 1 13.06 60.28 -25.90
N GLN A 2 12.86 59.00 -26.21
CA GLN A 2 12.13 58.06 -25.37
C GLN A 2 12.96 56.78 -25.36
N THR A 3 13.28 56.30 -24.17
CA THR A 3 13.08 54.91 -23.71
C THR A 3 14.09 54.60 -22.60
N THR A 4 13.70 54.86 -21.36
CA THR A 4 14.27 54.18 -20.20
C THR A 4 13.16 54.00 -19.20
N LEU A 5 12.34 52.98 -19.41
CA LEU A 5 11.53 52.35 -18.36
C LEU A 5 11.13 50.98 -18.90
N VAL A 6 11.05 50.01 -17.99
CA VAL A 6 10.74 48.58 -18.25
C VAL A 6 11.95 47.74 -18.70
N LYS A 7 12.94 47.63 -17.81
CA LYS A 7 13.89 46.51 -17.80
C LYS A 7 13.89 45.73 -16.47
N ILE A 8 12.74 45.67 -15.80
CA ILE A 8 12.54 44.84 -14.60
C ILE A 8 11.09 44.35 -14.60
N LYS A 9 10.79 43.25 -15.31
CA LYS A 9 9.48 42.59 -15.13
C LYS A 9 9.38 41.11 -15.48
N ASN A 10 10.47 40.43 -15.86
CA ASN A 10 10.39 39.03 -16.31
C ASN A 10 10.98 37.96 -15.37
N ASN A 11 11.61 38.32 -14.24
CA ASN A 11 12.25 37.32 -13.36
C ASN A 11 11.40 36.84 -12.18
N TYR A 12 10.23 37.44 -11.92
CA TYR A 12 9.37 37.01 -10.79
C TYR A 12 8.43 35.85 -11.14
N PHE A 13 8.24 35.53 -12.42
CA PHE A 13 7.32 34.47 -12.83
C PHE A 13 7.87 33.05 -12.57
N TYR A 14 9.20 32.89 -12.57
CA TYR A 14 9.85 31.59 -12.34
C TYR A 14 9.86 31.16 -10.87
N ILE A 15 9.80 32.09 -9.91
CA ILE A 15 9.81 31.77 -8.48
C ILE A 15 8.48 31.18 -8.01
N CYS A 16 7.34 31.63 -8.58
CA CYS A 16 6.03 31.08 -8.24
C CYS A 16 5.84 29.63 -8.70
N PHE A 17 6.52 29.18 -9.76
CA PHE A 17 6.39 27.81 -10.26
C PHE A 17 7.08 26.78 -9.35
N LEU A 18 8.15 27.17 -8.64
CA LEU A 18 8.86 26.33 -7.68
C LEU A 18 8.09 26.11 -6.37
N CYS A 19 7.14 26.99 -6.01
CA CYS A 19 6.30 26.81 -4.82
C CYS A 19 5.16 25.79 -5.03
N PHE A 20 4.81 25.45 -6.28
CA PHE A 20 3.76 24.46 -6.59
C PHE A 20 4.30 23.03 -6.72
N SER A 21 5.61 22.85 -6.80
CA SER A 21 6.25 21.54 -6.91
C SER A 21 6.88 21.15 -5.58
N MET A 22 6.08 20.71 -4.61
CA MET A 22 6.49 19.72 -3.59
C MET A 22 5.34 19.47 -2.62
N SER A 23 4.31 18.76 -3.09
CA SER A 23 3.59 17.88 -2.16
C SER A 23 4.47 16.66 -1.91
N ILE A 24 5.53 16.83 -1.10
CA ILE A 24 6.20 15.71 -0.45
C ILE A 24 5.17 15.14 0.50
N TYR A 25 4.37 14.19 0.02
CA TYR A 25 3.45 13.44 0.84
C TYR A 25 4.28 12.51 1.73
N SER A 26 4.80 13.06 2.83
CA SER A 26 5.28 12.25 3.94
C SER A 26 4.06 11.51 4.47
N GLN A 27 3.97 10.21 4.19
CA GLN A 27 2.98 9.36 4.87
C GLN A 27 3.17 9.53 6.38
N ASN A 28 2.08 9.77 7.10
CA ASN A 28 2.15 9.96 8.54
C ASN A 28 2.36 8.60 9.21
N PHE A 29 3.62 8.27 9.48
CA PHE A 29 4.03 6.98 10.04
C PHE A 29 3.39 6.71 11.41
N GLU A 30 3.28 7.72 12.27
CA GLU A 30 2.64 7.61 13.58
C GLU A 30 1.15 7.24 13.44
N LYS A 31 0.45 7.88 12.50
CA LYS A 31 -0.95 7.56 12.18
C LYS A 31 -1.11 6.13 11.66
N ILE A 32 -0.15 5.63 10.86
CA ILE A 32 -0.12 4.25 10.39
C ILE A 32 0.09 3.28 11.55
N ILE A 33 1.02 3.56 12.48
CA ILE A 33 1.30 2.68 13.63
C ILE A 33 0.08 2.61 14.56
N ASN A 34 -0.53 3.75 14.87
CA ASN A 34 -1.58 3.85 15.87
C ASN A 34 -2.98 3.50 15.35
N SER A 35 -3.16 3.29 14.03
CA SER A 35 -4.46 2.93 13.48
C SER A 35 -4.81 1.45 13.75
N ASP A 36 -6.08 1.20 14.08
CA ASP A 36 -6.62 -0.17 14.16
C ASP A 36 -6.75 -0.84 12.79
N THR A 37 -6.95 -0.03 11.74
CA THR A 37 -7.17 -0.49 10.37
C THR A 37 -6.04 -0.01 9.47
N LEU A 38 -5.59 -0.89 8.58
CA LEU A 38 -4.58 -0.62 7.57
C LEU A 38 -5.09 -1.02 6.18
N TYR A 39 -4.75 -0.22 5.18
CA TYR A 39 -5.06 -0.51 3.79
C TYR A 39 -3.77 -0.77 3.03
N ILE A 40 -3.70 -1.86 2.29
CA ILE A 40 -2.51 -2.25 1.53
C ILE A 40 -2.86 -2.22 0.06
N TYR A 41 -2.22 -1.31 -0.66
CA TYR A 41 -2.28 -1.28 -2.11
C TYR A 41 -1.43 -2.41 -2.68
N PHE A 42 -2.11 -3.38 -3.30
CA PHE A 42 -1.49 -4.55 -3.89
C PHE A 42 -1.48 -4.42 -5.41
N LYS A 43 -0.32 -4.67 -6.01
CA LYS A 43 -0.14 -4.72 -7.46
C LYS A 43 0.64 -5.98 -7.79
N ASN A 44 -0.04 -6.97 -8.35
CA ASN A 44 0.61 -8.20 -8.81
C ASN A 44 1.71 -7.85 -9.82
N ASP A 45 2.95 -8.22 -9.50
CA ASP A 45 4.11 -8.01 -10.38
C ASP A 45 4.82 -9.33 -10.68
N ASN A 46 4.27 -10.46 -10.22
CA ASN A 46 4.82 -11.81 -10.36
C ASN A 46 6.26 -11.98 -9.84
N ILE A 47 6.78 -11.02 -9.07
CA ILE A 47 8.15 -11.03 -8.56
C ILE A 47 8.15 -10.77 -7.06
N ASN A 48 7.68 -9.62 -6.62
CA ASN A 48 7.67 -9.19 -5.22
C ASN A 48 6.29 -9.26 -4.59
N GLN A 49 5.25 -9.11 -5.41
CA GLN A 49 3.86 -9.22 -5.02
C GLN A 49 3.22 -10.27 -5.92
N ILE A 50 2.83 -11.39 -5.34
CA ILE A 50 2.24 -12.51 -6.08
C ILE A 50 0.83 -12.76 -5.54
N LYS A 51 -0.12 -12.85 -6.45
CA LYS A 51 -1.50 -13.22 -6.17
C LYS A 51 -1.71 -14.66 -6.59
N SER A 52 -2.15 -15.51 -5.68
CA SER A 52 -2.47 -16.90 -5.96
C SER A 52 -3.89 -17.25 -5.52
N SER A 53 -4.58 -18.12 -6.26
CA SER A 53 -5.88 -18.64 -5.83
C SER A 53 -5.67 -19.60 -4.66
N ASN A 54 -6.43 -19.39 -3.58
CA ASN A 54 -6.35 -20.20 -2.37
C ASN A 54 -7.43 -21.29 -2.31
N ASN A 55 -8.45 -21.23 -3.17
CA ASN A 55 -9.57 -22.16 -3.11
C ASN A 55 -10.08 -22.49 -4.52
N ARG A 56 -10.09 -23.78 -4.87
CA ARG A 56 -10.67 -24.26 -6.13
C ARG A 56 -12.19 -24.10 -6.20
N VAL A 57 -12.85 -23.95 -5.05
CA VAL A 57 -14.31 -23.79 -4.92
C VAL A 57 -14.71 -22.32 -4.98
N ASN A 58 -13.83 -21.39 -4.57
CA ASN A 58 -14.08 -19.96 -4.65
C ASN A 58 -12.88 -19.25 -5.26
N GLU A 59 -12.99 -18.93 -6.56
CA GLU A 59 -11.95 -18.25 -7.32
C GLU A 59 -11.66 -16.82 -6.84
N ASP A 60 -12.62 -16.17 -6.15
CA ASP A 60 -12.41 -14.87 -5.50
C ASP A 60 -11.58 -14.96 -4.21
N ASN A 61 -11.23 -16.18 -3.77
CA ASN A 61 -10.37 -16.38 -2.62
C ASN A 61 -8.90 -16.39 -3.02
N HIS A 62 -8.14 -15.42 -2.50
CA HIS A 62 -6.76 -15.20 -2.90
C HIS A 62 -5.82 -15.13 -1.69
N ASN A 63 -4.61 -15.62 -1.91
CA ASN A 63 -3.43 -15.32 -1.11
C ASN A 63 -2.66 -14.17 -1.78
N TYR A 64 -2.23 -13.22 -0.97
CA TYR A 64 -1.42 -12.08 -1.38
C TYR A 64 -0.05 -12.20 -0.71
N ASP A 65 0.92 -12.68 -1.50
CA ASP A 65 2.27 -12.94 -1.04
C ASP A 65 3.17 -11.72 -1.28
N PHE A 66 3.95 -11.34 -0.26
CA PHE A 66 4.90 -10.24 -0.31
C PHE A 66 6.32 -10.76 -0.07
N TYR A 67 7.16 -10.73 -1.11
CA TYR A 67 8.53 -11.24 -1.08
C TYR A 67 9.55 -10.13 -0.81
N PHE A 68 10.49 -10.41 0.09
CA PHE A 68 11.58 -9.55 0.51
C PHE A 68 12.88 -10.24 0.16
N SER A 69 13.70 -9.59 -0.66
CA SER A 69 15.01 -10.14 -1.00
C SER A 69 15.98 -9.83 0.13
N ILE A 70 16.70 -10.84 0.62
CA ILE A 70 17.80 -10.62 1.56
C ILE A 70 19.00 -10.13 0.76
N LYS A 71 19.56 -8.98 1.17
CA LYS A 71 20.70 -8.35 0.48
C LYS A 71 21.84 -9.37 0.36
N GLU A 72 22.46 -9.41 -0.82
CA GLU A 72 23.63 -10.27 -1.11
C GLU A 72 23.37 -11.79 -1.10
N THR A 73 22.10 -12.22 -1.12
CA THR A 73 21.73 -13.64 -1.24
C THR A 73 20.67 -13.86 -2.31
N THR A 74 20.51 -15.12 -2.74
CA THR A 74 19.38 -15.56 -3.58
C THR A 74 18.12 -15.87 -2.76
N VAL A 75 18.22 -15.83 -1.43
CA VAL A 75 17.14 -16.20 -0.51
C VAL A 75 16.12 -15.07 -0.40
N ARG A 76 14.84 -15.44 -0.35
CA ARG A 76 13.72 -14.50 -0.21
C ARG A 76 12.88 -14.88 1.01
N GLN A 77 12.60 -13.89 1.86
CA GLN A 77 11.62 -14.02 2.94
C GLN A 77 10.26 -13.59 2.41
N TYR A 78 9.18 -14.15 2.95
CA TYR A 78 7.84 -13.73 2.58
C TYR A 78 6.85 -13.98 3.71
N TYR A 79 5.80 -13.17 3.71
CA TYR A 79 4.56 -13.44 4.41
C TYR A 79 3.40 -13.40 3.43
N THR A 80 2.32 -14.07 3.84
CA THR A 80 1.11 -14.20 3.06
C THR A 80 -0.04 -13.56 3.82
N LEU A 81 -0.75 -12.67 3.14
CA LEU A 81 -2.06 -12.20 3.58
C LEU A 81 -3.12 -13.05 2.90
N PHE A 82 -3.91 -13.76 3.68
CA PHE A 82 -5.04 -14.56 3.19
C PHE A 82 -6.34 -13.81 3.47
N ASN A 83 -7.35 -14.04 2.65
CA ASN A 83 -8.68 -13.53 2.94
C ASN A 83 -9.16 -14.04 4.31
N HIS A 84 -9.76 -13.16 5.11
CA HIS A 84 -10.20 -13.49 6.48
C HIS A 84 -11.11 -14.72 6.53
N TYR A 85 -12.01 -14.87 5.55
CA TYR A 85 -12.95 -16.00 5.48
C TYR A 85 -12.60 -16.93 4.32
N LEU A 86 -12.42 -18.22 4.63
CA LEU A 86 -12.04 -19.27 3.67
C LEU A 86 -13.08 -19.53 2.56
N ILE A 87 -14.37 -19.26 2.86
CA ILE A 87 -15.48 -19.56 1.97
C ILE A 87 -15.94 -18.33 1.19
N SER A 88 -16.02 -17.16 1.84
CA SER A 88 -16.43 -15.92 1.17
C SER A 88 -15.72 -14.72 1.81
N PRO A 89 -14.77 -14.08 1.11
CA PRO A 89 -14.10 -12.89 1.65
C PRO A 89 -15.10 -11.81 2.06
N GLU A 90 -14.81 -11.07 3.14
CA GLU A 90 -15.54 -9.83 3.43
C GLU A 90 -15.08 -8.77 2.43
N VAL A 91 -16.00 -8.39 1.54
CA VAL A 91 -15.75 -7.44 0.46
C VAL A 91 -16.51 -6.15 0.70
N LYS A 92 -15.84 -5.01 0.51
CA LYS A 92 -16.46 -3.67 0.49
C LYS A 92 -16.17 -2.98 -0.83
N TRP A 93 -17.16 -2.28 -1.36
CA TRP A 93 -17.01 -1.48 -2.57
C TRP A 93 -17.03 0.00 -2.21
N GLU A 94 -15.93 0.68 -2.48
CA GLU A 94 -15.77 2.10 -2.18
C GLU A 94 -15.61 2.93 -3.45
N LYS A 95 -15.91 4.24 -3.37
CA LYS A 95 -15.62 5.18 -4.46
C LYS A 95 -14.11 5.38 -4.57
N LYS A 96 -13.59 5.68 -5.78
CA LYS A 96 -12.17 6.03 -5.98
C LYS A 96 -11.68 7.23 -5.14
N SER A 97 -12.57 8.13 -4.70
CA SER A 97 -12.21 9.23 -3.79
C SER A 97 -11.66 8.73 -2.45
N PHE A 98 -12.05 7.52 -2.04
CA PHE A 98 -11.54 6.84 -0.85
C PHE A 98 -10.01 6.81 -0.80
N LEU A 99 -9.35 6.59 -1.95
CA LEU A 99 -7.89 6.56 -2.03
C LEU A 99 -7.25 7.89 -1.63
N LYS A 100 -7.93 9.01 -1.91
CA LYS A 100 -7.49 10.35 -1.51
C LYS A 100 -7.81 10.60 -0.03
N GLU A 101 -9.00 10.20 0.42
CA GLU A 101 -9.48 10.40 1.79
C GLU A 101 -8.68 9.59 2.82
N LYS A 102 -8.26 8.37 2.46
CA LYS A 102 -7.52 7.45 3.34
C LYS A 102 -6.03 7.34 2.99
N LYS A 103 -5.49 8.25 2.18
CA LYS A 103 -4.11 8.19 1.67
C LYS A 103 -3.04 7.95 2.76
N ASP A 104 -3.24 8.49 3.96
CA ASP A 104 -2.27 8.37 5.05
C ASP A 104 -2.26 6.98 5.69
N LEU A 105 -3.29 6.17 5.44
CA LEU A 105 -3.45 4.80 5.95
C LEU A 105 -3.28 3.74 4.85
N ILE A 106 -2.99 4.17 3.63
CA ILE A 106 -2.73 3.28 2.49
C ILE A 106 -1.22 3.13 2.35
N ILE A 107 -0.73 1.92 2.55
CA ILE A 107 0.67 1.56 2.32
C ILE A 107 0.81 0.69 1.07
N ASN A 108 2.02 0.60 0.52
CA ASN A 108 2.32 -0.24 -0.63
C ASN A 108 3.56 -1.09 -0.35
N TYR A 109 3.93 -1.95 -1.31
CA TYR A 109 5.12 -2.79 -1.17
C TYR A 109 6.41 -2.00 -0.90
N ASN A 110 6.60 -0.81 -1.50
CA ASN A 110 7.80 -0.01 -1.25
C ASN A 110 7.89 0.46 0.21
N PHE A 111 6.76 0.84 0.81
CA PHE A 111 6.70 1.16 2.24
C PHE A 111 7.12 -0.04 3.08
N LEU A 112 6.53 -1.21 2.83
CA LEU A 112 6.84 -2.44 3.55
C LEU A 112 8.31 -2.84 3.38
N LYS A 113 8.83 -2.78 2.15
CA LYS A 113 10.23 -3.04 1.81
C LYS A 113 11.19 -2.11 2.54
N ASN A 114 10.88 -0.82 2.60
CA ASN A 114 11.72 0.17 3.28
C ASN A 114 11.71 -0.04 4.81
N LEU A 115 10.59 -0.52 5.37
CA LEU A 115 10.49 -0.90 6.77
C LEU A 115 11.27 -2.18 7.07
N GLY A 116 11.36 -3.09 6.09
CA GLY A 116 12.03 -4.38 6.20
C GLY A 116 11.09 -5.50 6.63
N TYR A 117 11.48 -6.75 6.34
CA TYR A 117 10.63 -7.94 6.55
C TYR A 117 10.05 -7.99 7.96
N HIS A 118 10.90 -8.03 9.01
CA HIS A 118 10.48 -8.22 10.39
C HIS A 118 9.62 -7.07 10.93
N GLU A 119 9.99 -5.82 10.67
CA GLU A 119 9.22 -4.67 11.15
C GLU A 119 7.90 -4.52 10.40
N SER A 120 7.86 -4.89 9.12
CA SER A 120 6.62 -4.94 8.37
C SER A 120 5.67 -6.04 8.87
N GLU A 121 6.18 -7.24 9.17
CA GLU A 121 5.39 -8.32 9.76
C GLU A 121 4.82 -7.91 11.12
N LYS A 122 5.63 -7.34 12.02
CA LYS A 122 5.18 -6.80 13.32
C LYS A 122 4.10 -5.73 13.16
N LEU A 123 4.24 -4.82 12.19
CA LEU A 123 3.24 -3.80 11.91
C LEU A 123 1.91 -4.45 11.51
N LEU A 124 1.95 -5.45 10.63
CA LEU A 124 0.75 -6.13 10.11
C LEU A 124 0.04 -6.95 11.19
N VAL A 125 0.76 -7.76 11.97
CA VAL A 125 0.19 -8.61 13.03
C VAL A 125 -0.56 -7.78 14.08
N LYS A 126 -0.09 -6.57 14.38
CA LYS A 126 -0.73 -5.66 15.35
C LYS A 126 -2.07 -5.07 14.88
N LYS A 127 -2.41 -5.16 13.58
CA LYS A 127 -3.64 -4.53 13.06
C LYS A 127 -4.86 -5.38 13.34
N LYS A 128 -5.92 -4.75 13.85
CA LYS A 128 -7.22 -5.40 14.01
C LYS A 128 -7.81 -5.77 12.65
N LYS A 129 -7.69 -4.87 11.68
CA LYS A 129 -8.19 -5.05 10.30
C LYS A 129 -7.15 -4.66 9.26
N ILE A 130 -6.99 -5.51 8.26
CA ILE A 130 -6.20 -5.23 7.07
C ILE A 130 -7.12 -5.38 5.87
N TYR A 131 -7.13 -4.36 5.00
CA TYR A 131 -7.84 -4.43 3.73
C TYR A 131 -6.85 -4.40 2.58
N ILE A 132 -6.97 -5.36 1.66
CA ILE A 132 -6.25 -5.35 0.39
C ILE A 132 -7.03 -4.52 -0.62
N ILE A 133 -6.34 -3.57 -1.24
CA ILE A 133 -6.78 -2.82 -2.41
C ILE A 133 -6.02 -3.38 -3.61
N ASP A 134 -6.58 -4.43 -4.21
CA ASP A 134 -6.00 -5.06 -5.39
C ASP A 134 -6.24 -4.18 -6.62
N ARG A 135 -5.15 -3.78 -7.28
CA ARG A 135 -5.19 -2.98 -8.52
C ARG A 135 -6.05 -3.62 -9.60
N ASP A 136 -6.07 -4.95 -9.69
CA ASP A 136 -6.79 -5.66 -10.75
C ASP A 136 -8.32 -5.65 -10.51
N ASN A 137 -8.76 -5.29 -9.30
CA ASN A 137 -10.17 -5.21 -8.92
C ASN A 137 -10.77 -3.79 -9.05
N PHE A 138 -10.13 -2.91 -9.83
CA PHE A 138 -10.64 -1.56 -10.07
C PHE A 138 -11.76 -1.60 -11.11
N CYS A 139 -12.98 -1.22 -10.73
CA CYS A 139 -14.14 -1.24 -11.61
C CYS A 139 -14.72 0.17 -11.77
N GLY A 140 -14.48 0.79 -12.93
CA GLY A 140 -15.00 2.12 -13.25
C GLY A 140 -14.64 3.17 -12.21
N SER A 141 -15.63 3.68 -11.46
CA SER A 141 -15.47 4.67 -10.39
C SER A 141 -15.30 4.09 -8.99
N LYS A 142 -15.26 2.75 -8.88
CA LYS A 142 -15.21 2.02 -7.60
C LYS A 142 -13.94 1.18 -7.46
N ILE A 143 -13.62 0.85 -6.22
CA ILE A 143 -12.53 -0.06 -5.83
C ILE A 143 -13.10 -1.14 -4.90
N LYS A 144 -12.60 -2.37 -5.06
CA LYS A 144 -12.90 -3.51 -4.17
C LYS A 144 -11.88 -3.49 -3.02
N LEU A 145 -12.37 -3.50 -1.79
CA LEU A 145 -11.58 -3.72 -0.58
C LEU A 145 -11.86 -5.14 -0.11
N VAL A 146 -10.82 -5.92 0.14
CA VAL A 146 -10.94 -7.31 0.61
C VAL A 146 -10.30 -7.41 1.99
N GLU A 147 -11.04 -7.86 3.00
CA GLU A 147 -10.46 -8.07 4.33
C GLU A 147 -9.51 -9.26 4.32
N ALA A 148 -8.29 -9.02 4.80
CA ALA A 148 -7.24 -10.02 4.89
C ALA A 148 -6.69 -10.14 6.31
N LYS A 149 -6.05 -11.28 6.56
CA LYS A 149 -5.37 -11.62 7.81
C LYS A 149 -3.98 -12.15 7.50
N ILE A 150 -3.07 -11.91 8.43
CA ILE A 150 -1.74 -12.51 8.48
C ILE A 150 -1.72 -13.48 9.66
N THR A 151 -1.14 -14.66 9.48
CA THR A 151 -0.95 -15.60 10.58
C THR A 151 0.26 -15.16 11.36
N ASP A 152 0.11 -15.05 12.68
CA ASP A 152 1.27 -14.87 13.55
C ASP A 152 2.06 -16.17 13.58
N ARG A 153 3.25 -16.17 12.94
CA ARG A 153 4.16 -17.32 12.96
C ARG A 153 4.79 -17.55 14.34
N THR A 154 4.74 -16.57 15.25
CA THR A 154 5.29 -16.69 16.61
C THR A 154 4.36 -17.38 17.60
N LEU A 155 3.12 -17.72 17.20
CA LEU A 155 2.17 -18.48 18.00
C LEU A 155 2.11 -19.97 17.64
N LEU A 156 2.95 -20.42 16.69
CA LEU A 156 3.13 -21.85 16.47
C LEU A 156 4.09 -22.36 17.56
N PRO A 157 3.70 -23.35 18.38
CA PRO A 157 4.65 -23.99 19.28
C PRO A 157 5.79 -24.56 18.45
N ASP A 158 7.02 -24.38 18.91
CA ASP A 158 8.18 -25.05 18.35
C ASP A 158 7.95 -26.56 18.48
N ASP A 159 7.61 -27.23 17.37
CA ASP A 159 7.58 -28.69 17.25
C ASP A 159 9.00 -29.26 17.22
#